data_AF-A0A843KDL3-F1
#
_entry.id   AF-A0A843KDL3-F1
#
_cell.length_a   1.000
_cell.length_b   1.000
_cell.length_c   1.000
_cell.angle_alpha   90.00
_cell.angle_beta   90.00
_cell.angle_gamma   90.00
#
_symmetry.space_group_name_H-M   'P 1'
#
loop_
_entity.id
_entity.type
_entity.pdbx_description
1 polymer ?
#
loop_
_entity_poly.entity_id
_entity_poly.type
_entity_poly.pdbx_seq_one_letter_code
_entity_poly.pdbx_strand_id
1 'polypeptide(L)'
;MTELHAASFRGMSPDPQSCESSRKASGLNNCPRYHTQIFFFPAGTYHLWMKLKITICGPKVHDVGYRPYLSELALSMALRGFEVFNDELNDQQSVVALIEGDETRVNRFRKMANSTKPPLASVERVLEEDYNGEIMPAWQFASIGTFSQMNKAIPLLLEMRDDIKEVRRNTDTIPLVLEEVRGIREDIQPGYASNFRQMQTDIRAIKDRLGML
;
A
#
# COMPACT_ATOMS: atom_id res chain seq x y z
N MET A 1 38.90 -18.27 -31.58
CA MET A 1 38.92 -16.98 -32.30
C MET A 1 37.55 -16.39 -32.10
N THR A 2 37.34 -15.32 -31.33
CA THR A 2 38.14 -14.09 -31.32
C THR A 2 38.09 -13.46 -29.92
N GLU A 3 39.25 -13.01 -29.46
CA GLU A 3 39.45 -12.30 -28.19
C GLU A 3 38.86 -10.89 -28.23
N LEU A 4 38.28 -10.44 -27.13
CA LEU A 4 37.95 -9.03 -26.88
C LEU A 4 39.00 -8.47 -25.91
N HIS A 5 39.90 -7.68 -26.46
CA HIS A 5 40.93 -6.93 -25.74
C HIS A 5 40.31 -5.80 -24.89
N ALA A 6 40.72 -5.74 -23.63
CA ALA A 6 40.46 -4.64 -22.72
C ALA A 6 41.25 -3.39 -23.14
N ALA A 7 40.56 -2.25 -23.27
CA ALA A 7 41.19 -0.93 -23.39
C ALA A 7 41.04 -0.16 -22.07
N SER A 8 42.18 0.06 -21.43
CA SER A 8 42.35 0.92 -20.25
C SER A 8 42.21 2.40 -20.66
N PHE A 9 41.32 3.14 -20.03
CA PHE A 9 41.33 4.62 -20.09
C PHE A 9 41.79 5.16 -18.73
N ARG A 10 43.06 5.59 -18.70
CA ARG A 10 43.60 6.48 -17.67
C ARG A 10 43.06 7.90 -17.86
N GLY A 11 43.00 8.62 -16.74
CA GLY A 11 42.24 9.85 -16.58
C GLY A 11 42.69 11.07 -17.39
N MET A 12 41.71 11.95 -17.61
CA MET A 12 41.89 13.35 -17.97
C MET A 12 40.84 14.15 -17.19
N SER A 13 41.29 14.90 -16.20
CA SER A 13 40.49 15.94 -15.53
C SER A 13 40.23 17.08 -16.53
N PRO A 14 39.00 17.61 -16.65
CA PRO A 14 38.74 18.72 -17.55
C PRO A 14 39.23 20.04 -16.94
N ASP A 15 40.11 20.73 -17.69
CA ASP A 15 40.65 22.05 -17.34
C ASP A 15 39.53 23.12 -17.30
N PRO A 16 39.38 23.87 -16.19
CA PRO A 16 38.28 24.83 -15.99
C PRO A 16 38.37 26.10 -16.84
N GLN A 17 39.48 26.34 -17.55
CA GLN A 17 39.71 27.56 -18.32
C GLN A 17 39.11 27.54 -19.75
N SER A 18 38.68 26.38 -20.25
CA SER A 18 38.07 26.26 -21.58
C SER A 18 36.64 26.86 -21.65
N CYS A 19 35.90 26.86 -20.54
CA CYS A 19 34.50 27.31 -20.50
C CYS A 19 34.33 28.84 -20.41
N GLU A 20 35.36 29.61 -20.06
CA GLU A 20 35.26 31.07 -19.90
C GLU A 20 35.36 31.83 -21.23
N SER A 21 35.96 31.21 -22.26
CA SER A 21 36.06 31.78 -23.60
C SER A 21 34.69 31.85 -24.31
N SER A 22 33.83 30.85 -24.10
CA SER A 22 32.55 30.73 -24.81
C SER A 22 31.42 31.61 -24.25
N ARG A 23 31.57 32.20 -23.06
CA ARG A 23 30.54 33.09 -22.47
C ARG A 23 30.65 34.56 -22.89
N LYS A 24 31.77 34.99 -23.48
CA LYS A 24 31.93 36.39 -23.92
C LYS A 24 31.34 36.69 -25.31
N ALA A 25 30.84 35.68 -26.03
CA ALA A 25 30.33 35.83 -27.39
C ALA A 25 28.79 35.91 -27.52
N SER A 26 28.03 35.71 -26.44
CA SER A 26 26.57 35.79 -26.46
C SER A 26 26.09 36.84 -25.47
N GLY A 27 25.74 38.02 -25.99
CA GLY A 27 25.23 39.18 -25.23
C GLY A 27 23.87 38.96 -24.55
N LEU A 28 23.76 37.96 -23.69
CA LEU A 28 22.58 37.67 -22.87
C LEU A 28 22.74 38.32 -21.49
N ASN A 29 22.74 39.65 -21.47
CA ASN A 29 22.64 40.42 -20.24
C ASN A 29 21.17 40.53 -19.83
N ASN A 30 20.62 39.50 -19.20
CA ASN A 30 19.50 39.60 -18.25
C ASN A 30 19.17 38.22 -17.69
N CYS A 31 19.79 37.87 -16.55
CA CYS A 31 19.35 36.77 -15.71
C CYS A 31 19.19 37.32 -14.28
N PRO A 32 18.03 37.15 -13.64
CA PRO A 32 17.79 37.69 -12.30
C PRO A 32 18.79 37.07 -11.33
N ARG A 33 19.51 37.91 -10.58
CA ARG A 33 20.45 37.46 -9.55
C ARG A 33 19.67 36.79 -8.41
N TYR A 34 19.55 35.48 -8.46
CA TYR A 34 19.30 34.70 -7.25
C TYR A 34 20.54 34.90 -6.39
N HIS A 35 20.40 35.56 -5.25
CA HIS A 35 21.46 35.64 -4.26
C HIS A 35 21.57 34.24 -3.64
N THR A 36 22.30 33.35 -4.30
CA THR A 36 22.67 32.07 -3.72
C THR A 36 23.64 32.40 -2.60
N GLN A 37 23.12 32.48 -1.37
CA GLN A 37 23.96 32.43 -0.19
C GLN A 37 24.64 31.07 -0.25
N ILE A 38 25.90 31.03 -0.70
CA ILE A 38 26.71 29.83 -0.63
C ILE A 38 26.90 29.58 0.87
N PHE A 39 26.08 28.67 1.42
CA PHE A 39 26.35 28.10 2.73
C PHE A 39 27.64 27.30 2.58
N PHE A 40 28.73 27.92 3.00
CA PHE A 40 30.01 27.27 3.22
C PHE A 40 29.80 26.29 4.38
N PHE A 41 29.43 25.04 4.08
CA PHE A 41 29.44 23.98 5.08
C PHE A 41 30.91 23.69 5.41
N PRO A 42 31.37 23.95 6.65
CA PRO A 42 32.75 23.69 7.01
C PRO A 42 33.04 22.19 6.82
N ALA A 43 34.10 21.88 6.10
CA ALA A 43 34.65 20.54 6.02
C ALA A 43 35.11 20.13 7.42
N GLY A 44 34.31 19.32 8.14
CA GLY A 44 34.75 18.86 9.47
C GLY A 44 33.70 18.41 10.47
N THR A 45 32.58 17.81 10.06
CA THR A 45 31.84 16.92 10.97
C THR A 45 31.55 15.63 10.22
N TYR A 46 32.44 14.64 10.37
CA TYR A 46 32.11 13.26 10.09
C TYR A 46 31.00 12.90 11.09
N HIS A 47 29.74 13.10 10.72
CA HIS A 47 28.65 12.51 11.47
C HIS A 47 28.79 11.00 11.28
N LEU A 48 29.32 10.31 12.29
CA LEU A 48 29.18 8.87 12.38
C LEU A 48 27.68 8.61 12.52
N TRP A 49 27.04 8.25 11.41
CA TRP A 49 25.70 7.72 11.46
C TRP A 49 25.75 6.33 12.06
N MET A 50 24.96 6.14 13.09
CA MET A 50 24.76 4.86 13.70
C MET A 50 23.87 4.04 12.78
N LYS A 51 24.26 2.78 12.58
CA LYS A 51 23.51 1.79 11.82
C LYS A 51 23.20 0.61 12.72
N LEU A 52 21.94 0.21 12.75
CA LEU A 52 21.46 -0.86 13.61
C LEU A 52 20.53 -1.76 12.83
N LYS A 53 20.63 -3.07 13.09
CA LYS A 53 19.68 -4.08 12.69
C LYS A 53 18.88 -4.51 13.91
N ILE A 54 17.56 -4.40 13.82
CA ILE A 54 16.62 -4.90 14.82
C ILE A 54 15.87 -6.07 14.19
N THR A 55 15.90 -7.24 14.84
CA THR A 55 15.19 -8.44 14.38
C THR A 55 14.15 -8.85 15.42
N ILE A 56 12.87 -8.74 15.09
CA ILE A 56 11.74 -9.09 15.95
C ILE A 56 11.28 -10.49 15.57
N CYS A 57 11.43 -11.47 16.46
CA CYS A 57 11.03 -12.86 16.21
C CYS A 57 9.86 -13.26 17.11
N GLY A 58 9.02 -14.15 16.60
CA GLY A 58 7.98 -14.78 17.41
C GLY A 58 7.07 -15.67 16.59
N PRO A 59 6.15 -16.38 17.24
CA PRO A 59 5.24 -17.30 16.55
C PRO A 59 4.27 -16.58 15.60
N LYS A 60 4.03 -15.27 15.78
CA LYS A 60 3.18 -14.47 14.89
C LYS A 60 3.67 -13.02 14.81
N VAL A 61 4.52 -12.73 13.84
CA VAL A 61 5.04 -11.36 13.60
C VAL A 61 4.88 -10.90 12.15
N HIS A 62 4.52 -11.79 11.22
CA HIS A 62 4.18 -11.43 9.84
C HIS A 62 2.71 -11.04 9.71
N ASP A 63 2.45 -10.05 8.87
CA ASP A 63 1.11 -9.57 8.49
C ASP A 63 0.21 -9.12 9.65
N VAL A 64 0.84 -8.79 10.79
CA VAL A 64 0.19 -8.18 11.97
C VAL A 64 0.36 -6.66 12.02
N GLY A 65 0.99 -6.06 11.00
CA GLY A 65 1.18 -4.61 10.91
C GLY A 65 2.57 -4.08 11.32
N TYR A 66 3.55 -4.95 11.59
CA TYR A 66 4.90 -4.49 11.95
C TYR A 66 5.59 -3.65 10.87
N ARG A 67 5.56 -4.08 9.61
CA ARG A 67 6.17 -3.35 8.49
C ARG A 67 5.65 -1.89 8.37
N PRO A 68 4.33 -1.64 8.27
CA PRO A 68 3.81 -0.27 8.20
C PRO A 68 4.09 0.52 9.49
N TYR A 69 3.96 -0.10 10.66
CA TYR A 69 4.26 0.56 11.94
C TYR A 69 5.72 1.04 12.02
N LEU A 70 6.68 0.17 11.72
CA LEU A 70 8.11 0.51 11.74
C LEU A 70 8.46 1.55 10.66
N SER A 71 7.79 1.50 9.50
CA SER A 71 7.94 2.50 8.45
C SER A 71 7.48 3.88 8.89
N GLU A 72 6.32 3.97 9.54
CA GLU A 72 5.78 5.22 10.08
C GLU A 72 6.71 5.81 11.15
N LEU A 73 7.24 4.97 12.05
CA LEU A 73 8.24 5.40 13.03
C LEU A 73 9.51 5.96 12.37
N ALA A 74 10.06 5.26 11.38
CA ALA A 74 11.28 5.67 10.71
C ALA A 74 11.11 7.02 9.99
N LEU A 75 9.98 7.19 9.29
CA LEU A 75 9.66 8.41 8.56
C LEU A 75 9.37 9.58 9.49
N SER A 76 8.57 9.37 10.55
CA SER A 76 8.24 10.42 11.53
C SER A 76 9.48 10.91 12.31
N MET A 77 10.48 10.05 12.49
CA MET A 77 11.76 10.41 13.10
C MET A 77 12.77 10.99 12.10
N ALA A 78 12.44 11.03 10.80
CA ALA A 78 13.34 11.44 9.73
C ALA A 78 14.68 10.69 9.77
N LEU A 79 14.61 9.35 9.88
CA LEU A 79 15.79 8.50 9.74
C LEU A 79 16.39 8.66 8.34
N ARG A 80 17.71 8.57 8.28
CA ARG A 80 18.47 8.76 7.04
C ARG A 80 18.27 7.56 6.12
N GLY A 81 18.48 6.36 6.65
CA GLY A 81 18.28 5.10 5.96
C GLY A 81 17.28 4.24 6.71
N PHE A 82 16.42 3.53 5.97
CA PHE A 82 15.45 2.62 6.56
C PHE A 82 15.06 1.51 5.59
N GLU A 83 15.07 0.28 6.08
CA GLU A 83 14.48 -0.87 5.39
C GLU A 83 13.74 -1.74 6.39
N VAL A 84 12.62 -2.32 5.98
CA VAL A 84 11.93 -3.34 6.77
C VAL A 84 11.38 -4.44 5.87
N PHE A 85 11.64 -5.68 6.26
CA PHE A 85 11.18 -6.85 5.52
C PHE A 85 10.88 -8.01 6.47
N ASN A 86 10.07 -8.93 5.98
CA ASN A 86 9.82 -10.19 6.65
C ASN A 86 10.97 -11.13 6.28
N ASP A 87 11.46 -11.87 7.25
CA ASP A 87 12.52 -12.87 7.10
C ASP A 87 12.20 -14.08 8.00
N GLU A 88 13.02 -15.11 7.97
CA GLU A 88 12.90 -16.31 8.80
C GLU A 88 14.19 -16.53 9.59
N LEU A 89 14.08 -16.68 10.91
CA LEU A 89 15.21 -16.95 11.79
C LEU A 89 14.92 -18.20 12.62
N ASN A 90 15.69 -19.26 12.40
CA ASN A 90 15.51 -20.57 13.03
C ASN A 90 14.10 -21.14 12.78
N ASP A 91 13.66 -21.13 11.51
CA ASP A 91 12.33 -21.60 11.06
C ASP A 91 11.14 -20.86 11.73
N GLN A 92 11.40 -19.71 12.32
CA GLN A 92 10.39 -18.86 12.97
C GLN A 92 10.27 -17.53 12.23
N GLN A 93 9.04 -17.00 12.18
CA GLN A 93 8.77 -15.69 11.60
C GLN A 93 9.61 -14.62 12.29
N SER A 94 10.27 -13.80 11.48
CA SER A 94 10.99 -12.63 11.94
C SER A 94 10.70 -11.40 11.07
N VAL A 95 10.75 -10.22 11.68
CA VAL A 95 10.71 -8.94 10.97
C VAL A 95 12.03 -8.25 11.24
N VAL A 96 12.76 -7.96 10.17
CA VAL A 96 14.06 -7.28 10.22
C VAL A 96 13.84 -5.82 9.85
N ALA A 97 14.35 -4.91 10.69
CA ALA A 97 14.43 -3.48 10.42
C ALA A 97 15.90 -3.04 10.41
N LEU A 98 16.34 -2.46 9.30
CA LEU A 98 17.64 -1.82 9.17
C LEU A 98 17.43 -0.31 9.27
N ILE A 99 18.14 0.35 10.18
CA ILE A 99 18.03 1.79 10.42
C ILE A 99 19.39 2.47 10.37
N GLU A 100 19.44 3.64 9.74
CA GLU A 100 20.61 4.53 9.73
C GLU A 100 20.18 5.93 10.16
N GLY A 101 20.92 6.54 11.09
CA GLY A 101 20.68 7.91 11.53
C GLY A 101 21.67 8.39 12.57
N ASP A 102 21.45 9.58 13.11
CA ASP A 102 22.15 9.98 14.33
C ASP A 102 21.74 9.10 15.51
N GLU A 103 22.65 8.96 16.47
CA GLU A 103 22.49 8.11 17.64
C GLU A 103 21.19 8.42 18.41
N THR A 104 20.81 9.69 18.52
CA THR A 104 19.60 10.09 19.27
C THR A 104 18.33 9.55 18.63
N ARG A 105 18.21 9.64 17.30
CA ARG A 105 17.08 9.12 16.54
C ARG A 105 17.07 7.60 16.52
N VAL A 106 18.22 6.95 16.30
CA VAL A 106 18.34 5.48 16.30
C VAL A 106 17.95 4.91 17.67
N ASN A 107 18.43 5.50 18.76
CA ASN A 107 18.10 5.06 20.12
C ASN A 107 16.61 5.26 20.43
N ARG A 108 16.01 6.36 19.96
CA ARG A 108 14.55 6.59 20.10
C ARG A 108 13.75 5.56 19.32
N PHE A 109 14.13 5.27 18.09
CA PHE A 109 13.49 4.25 17.26
C PHE A 109 13.53 2.89 17.95
N ARG A 110 14.73 2.46 18.39
CA ARG A 110 14.92 1.22 19.13
C ARG A 110 13.96 1.09 20.31
N LYS A 111 13.88 2.14 21.14
CA LYS A 111 12.99 2.17 22.31
C LYS A 111 11.53 1.96 21.89
N MET A 112 11.06 2.65 20.85
CA MET A 112 9.67 2.55 20.38
C MET A 112 9.36 1.19 19.73
N ALA A 113 10.30 0.64 18.96
CA ALA A 113 10.16 -0.69 18.35
C ALA A 113 9.99 -1.79 19.41
N ASN A 114 10.63 -1.65 20.56
CA ASN A 114 10.52 -2.59 21.69
C ASN A 114 9.31 -2.34 22.59
N SER A 115 8.85 -1.09 22.73
CA SER A 115 7.81 -0.72 23.69
C SER A 115 6.39 -0.94 23.19
N THR A 116 6.13 -0.62 21.91
CA THR A 116 4.79 -0.63 21.34
C THR A 116 4.72 -1.70 20.26
N LYS A 117 3.77 -2.63 20.41
CA LYS A 117 3.59 -3.79 19.54
C LYS A 117 2.22 -3.72 18.85
N PRO A 118 2.10 -4.14 17.58
CA PRO A 118 0.81 -4.27 16.93
C PRO A 118 -0.13 -5.22 17.71
N PRO A 119 -1.46 -4.98 17.76
CA PRO A 119 -2.36 -5.75 18.63
C PRO A 119 -2.41 -7.26 18.38
N LEU A 120 -2.13 -7.69 17.15
CA LEU A 120 -2.17 -9.10 16.74
C LEU A 120 -0.79 -9.78 16.79
N ALA A 121 0.25 -9.08 17.24
CA ALA A 121 1.59 -9.60 17.30
C ALA A 121 1.82 -10.50 18.52
N SER A 122 2.47 -11.64 18.29
CA SER A 122 3.06 -12.48 19.33
C SER A 122 4.56 -12.52 19.13
N VAL A 123 5.28 -11.79 19.99
CA VAL A 123 6.74 -11.63 19.96
C VAL A 123 7.35 -12.47 21.07
N GLU A 124 8.36 -13.25 20.71
CA GLU A 124 9.14 -14.06 21.64
C GLU A 124 10.44 -13.36 22.01
N ARG A 125 11.18 -12.85 21.02
CA ARG A 125 12.49 -12.22 21.22
C ARG A 125 12.71 -11.06 20.27
N VAL A 126 13.54 -10.10 20.68
CA VAL A 126 14.05 -9.04 19.81
C VAL A 126 15.57 -9.04 19.91
N LEU A 127 16.24 -9.08 18.75
CA LEU A 127 17.69 -9.05 18.63
C LEU A 127 18.12 -7.70 18.07
N GLU A 128 19.22 -7.17 18.58
CA GLU A 128 19.79 -5.91 18.14
C GLU A 128 21.26 -6.10 17.83
N GLU A 129 21.65 -5.75 16.61
CA GLU A 129 23.00 -5.99 16.08
C GLU A 129 23.50 -4.73 15.37
N ASP A 130 24.79 -4.44 15.48
CA ASP A 130 25.42 -3.40 14.65
C ASP A 130 25.36 -3.80 13.17
N TYR A 131 25.11 -2.84 12.30
CA TYR A 131 24.96 -3.11 10.85
C TYR A 131 25.94 -2.28 10.03
N ASN A 132 26.80 -2.95 9.25
CA ASN A 132 27.82 -2.26 8.45
C ASN A 132 27.47 -2.14 6.96
N GLY A 133 26.35 -2.74 6.53
CA GLY A 133 25.91 -2.70 5.14
C GLY A 133 25.34 -1.34 4.72
N GLU A 134 25.03 -1.22 3.43
CA GLU A 134 24.27 -0.09 2.92
C GLU A 134 22.80 -0.22 3.34
N ILE A 135 22.20 0.90 3.72
CA ILE A 135 20.76 0.98 4.00
C ILE A 135 20.22 2.05 3.07
N MET A 136 19.22 1.71 2.26
CA MET A 136 18.66 2.68 1.33
C MET A 136 18.04 3.87 2.07
N PRO A 137 18.03 5.06 1.45
CA PRO A 137 17.40 6.22 2.05
C PRO A 137 15.93 5.97 2.41
N ALA A 138 15.49 6.43 3.58
CA ALA A 138 14.14 6.12 4.08
C ALA A 138 13.00 6.56 3.13
N TRP A 139 13.18 7.68 2.43
CA TRP A 139 12.24 8.17 1.42
C TRP A 139 12.17 7.25 0.18
N GLN A 140 13.30 6.65 -0.20
CA GLN A 140 13.37 5.71 -1.31
C GLN A 140 12.66 4.40 -0.93
N PHE A 141 12.87 3.92 0.30
CA PHE A 141 12.15 2.77 0.82
C PHE A 141 10.64 3.02 0.88
N ALA A 142 10.18 4.18 1.36
CA ALA A 142 8.77 4.54 1.38
C ALA A 142 8.12 4.51 -0.01
N SER A 143 8.86 4.95 -1.04
CA SER A 143 8.42 4.91 -2.44
C SER A 143 8.23 3.47 -2.93
N ILE A 144 9.21 2.60 -2.66
CA ILE A 144 9.15 1.17 -3.02
C ILE A 144 8.03 0.46 -2.24
N GLY A 145 7.88 0.77 -0.94
CA GLY A 145 6.82 0.21 -0.09
C GLY A 145 5.43 0.53 -0.62
N THR A 146 5.21 1.76 -1.09
CA THR A 146 3.95 2.18 -1.72
C THR A 146 3.68 1.39 -3.00
N PHE A 147 4.69 1.21 -3.86
CA PHE A 147 4.57 0.41 -5.07
C PHE A 147 4.29 -1.08 -4.77
N SER A 148 4.94 -1.65 -3.75
CA SER A 148 4.70 -3.02 -3.30
C SER A 148 3.24 -3.23 -2.86
N GLN A 149 2.64 -2.26 -2.17
CA GLN A 149 1.23 -2.31 -1.79
C GLN A 149 0.30 -2.17 -3.00
N MET A 150 0.63 -1.30 -3.96
CA MET A 150 -0.13 -1.20 -5.22
C MET A 150 -0.13 -2.53 -5.99
N ASN A 151 0.98 -3.26 -6.01
CA ASN A 151 1.04 -4.57 -6.66
C ASN A 151 0.10 -5.60 -6.01
N LYS A 152 -0.11 -5.53 -4.70
CA LYS A 152 -1.10 -6.38 -4.01
C LYS A 152 -2.54 -5.98 -4.32
N ALA A 153 -2.79 -4.71 -4.66
CA ALA A 153 -4.12 -4.25 -5.04
C ALA A 153 -4.56 -4.78 -6.42
N ILE A 154 -3.62 -5.04 -7.34
CA ILE A 154 -3.93 -5.53 -8.70
C ILE A 154 -4.82 -6.78 -8.69
N PRO A 155 -4.46 -7.91 -8.05
CA PRO A 155 -5.30 -9.11 -8.05
C PRO A 155 -6.67 -8.87 -7.40
N LEU A 156 -6.72 -8.09 -6.30
CA LEU A 156 -7.98 -7.74 -5.63
C LEU A 156 -8.90 -6.94 -6.56
N LEU A 157 -8.37 -5.97 -7.29
CA LEU A 157 -9.15 -5.17 -8.24
C LEU A 157 -9.66 -5.99 -9.43
N LEU A 158 -8.91 -7.02 -9.85
CA LEU A 158 -9.36 -7.95 -10.89
C LEU A 158 -10.53 -8.81 -10.42
N GLU A 159 -10.46 -9.33 -9.20
CA GLU A 159 -11.55 -10.08 -8.56
C GLU A 159 -12.80 -9.20 -8.41
N MET A 160 -12.66 -8.01 -7.84
CA MET A 160 -13.76 -7.05 -7.70
C MET A 160 -14.40 -6.68 -9.04
N ARG A 161 -13.62 -6.55 -10.12
CA ARG A 161 -14.16 -6.27 -11.46
C ARG A 161 -15.10 -7.39 -11.92
N ASP A 162 -14.76 -8.64 -11.64
CA ASP A 162 -15.56 -9.78 -12.08
C ASP A 162 -16.80 -9.94 -11.20
N ASP A 163 -16.72 -9.68 -9.90
CA ASP A 163 -17.90 -9.56 -9.02
C ASP A 163 -18.84 -8.44 -9.48
N ILE A 164 -18.31 -7.27 -9.85
CA ILE A 164 -19.09 -6.14 -10.36
C ILE A 164 -19.80 -6.50 -11.68
N LYS A 165 -19.17 -7.29 -12.55
CA LYS A 165 -19.84 -7.78 -13.77
C LYS A 165 -21.00 -8.70 -13.42
N GLU A 166 -20.87 -9.54 -12.41
CA GLU A 166 -21.93 -10.44 -11.99
C GLU A 166 -23.09 -9.69 -11.35
N VAL A 167 -22.80 -8.74 -10.46
CA VAL A 167 -23.81 -7.82 -9.91
C VAL A 167 -24.52 -7.07 -11.03
N ARG A 168 -23.80 -6.62 -12.06
CA ARG A 168 -24.40 -5.97 -13.22
C ARG A 168 -25.35 -6.90 -13.97
N ARG A 169 -24.95 -8.14 -14.28
CA ARG A 169 -25.84 -9.12 -14.93
C ARG A 169 -27.12 -9.34 -14.14
N ASN A 170 -27.00 -9.49 -12.82
CA ASN A 170 -28.16 -9.62 -11.93
C ASN A 170 -29.01 -8.36 -11.94
N THR A 171 -28.41 -7.18 -12.02
CA THR A 171 -29.14 -5.91 -12.11
C THR A 171 -29.88 -5.78 -13.44
N ASP A 172 -29.28 -6.23 -14.55
CA ASP A 172 -29.85 -6.18 -15.89
C ASP A 172 -31.07 -7.12 -16.05
N THR A 173 -31.19 -8.17 -15.22
CA THR A 173 -32.36 -9.07 -15.23
C THR A 173 -33.54 -8.57 -14.38
N ILE A 174 -33.33 -7.62 -13.46
CA ILE A 174 -34.39 -7.07 -12.60
C ILE A 174 -35.60 -6.54 -13.41
N PRO A 175 -35.43 -5.79 -14.51
CA PRO A 175 -36.57 -5.31 -15.30
C PRO A 175 -37.40 -6.46 -15.91
N LEU A 176 -36.75 -7.55 -16.35
CA LEU A 176 -37.45 -8.70 -16.93
C LEU A 176 -38.30 -9.40 -15.86
N VAL A 177 -37.70 -9.65 -14.70
CA VAL A 177 -38.42 -10.23 -13.55
C VAL A 177 -39.58 -9.32 -13.11
N LEU A 178 -39.38 -7.99 -13.15
CA LEU A 178 -40.44 -7.03 -12.84
C LEU A 178 -41.62 -7.14 -13.83
N GLU A 179 -41.34 -7.25 -15.13
CA GLU A 179 -42.38 -7.44 -16.14
C GLU A 179 -43.10 -8.78 -15.99
N GLU A 180 -42.40 -9.88 -15.69
CA GLU A 180 -43.02 -11.17 -15.38
C GLU A 180 -43.94 -11.09 -14.16
N VAL A 181 -43.49 -10.44 -13.08
CA VAL A 181 -44.31 -10.21 -11.87
C VAL A 181 -45.54 -9.35 -12.18
N ARG A 182 -45.41 -8.34 -13.05
CA ARG A 182 -46.54 -7.52 -13.49
C ARG A 182 -47.53 -8.33 -14.30
N GLY A 183 -47.08 -9.15 -15.25
CA GLY A 183 -47.93 -10.05 -16.03
C GLY A 183 -48.71 -11.01 -15.15
N ILE A 184 -48.04 -11.69 -14.20
CA ILE A 184 -48.72 -12.57 -13.24
C ILE A 184 -49.78 -11.81 -12.43
N ARG A 185 -49.49 -10.57 -12.00
CA ARG A 185 -50.46 -9.74 -11.28
C ARG A 185 -51.67 -9.40 -12.14
N GLU A 186 -51.45 -9.08 -13.41
CA GLU A 186 -52.51 -8.77 -14.39
C GLU A 186 -53.38 -9.99 -14.69
N ASP A 187 -52.81 -11.19 -14.73
CA ASP A 187 -53.57 -12.43 -14.94
C ASP A 187 -54.40 -12.83 -13.70
N ILE A 188 -53.84 -12.64 -12.49
CA ILE A 188 -54.51 -13.02 -11.25
C ILE A 188 -55.63 -12.03 -10.87
N GLN A 189 -55.40 -10.72 -11.00
CA GLN A 189 -56.33 -9.70 -10.49
C GLN A 189 -57.78 -9.82 -11.00
N PRO A 190 -58.04 -9.98 -12.31
CA PRO A 190 -59.40 -9.99 -12.87
C PRO A 190 -60.19 -11.21 -12.40
N GLY A 191 -59.54 -12.38 -12.32
CA GLY A 191 -60.18 -13.64 -11.93
C GLY A 191 -60.40 -13.76 -10.43
N TYR A 192 -59.54 -13.19 -9.60
CA TYR A 192 -59.61 -13.39 -8.15
C TYR A 192 -60.90 -12.81 -7.54
N ALA A 193 -61.28 -11.59 -7.94
CA ALA A 193 -62.48 -10.94 -7.44
C ALA A 193 -63.77 -11.62 -7.91
N SER A 194 -63.84 -12.07 -9.17
CA SER A 194 -65.01 -12.80 -9.68
C SER A 194 -65.12 -14.18 -9.03
N ASN A 195 -64.02 -14.92 -8.93
CA ASN A 195 -63.99 -16.25 -8.34
C ASN A 195 -64.33 -16.19 -6.85
N PHE A 196 -63.85 -15.17 -6.13
CA PHE A 196 -64.20 -14.98 -4.72
C PHE A 196 -65.69 -14.64 -4.54
N ARG A 197 -66.27 -13.77 -5.38
CA ARG A 197 -67.72 -13.47 -5.35
C ARG A 197 -68.57 -14.70 -5.68
N GLN A 198 -68.14 -15.50 -6.66
CA GLN A 198 -68.80 -16.76 -7.01
C GLN A 198 -68.75 -17.72 -5.82
N MET A 199 -67.57 -17.90 -5.22
CA MET A 199 -67.39 -18.75 -4.04
C MET A 199 -68.24 -18.27 -2.85
N GLN A 200 -68.35 -16.97 -2.60
CA GLN A 200 -69.25 -16.44 -1.57
C GLN A 200 -70.72 -16.75 -1.86
N THR A 201 -71.11 -16.68 -3.13
CA THR A 201 -72.47 -17.01 -3.59
C THR A 201 -72.75 -18.51 -3.39
N ASP A 202 -71.82 -19.37 -3.77
CA ASP A 202 -71.92 -20.81 -3.62
C ASP A 202 -71.97 -21.20 -2.13
N ILE A 203 -71.13 -20.60 -1.29
CA ILE A 203 -71.14 -20.79 0.17
C ILE A 203 -72.49 -20.39 0.77
N ARG A 204 -73.08 -19.27 0.34
CA ARG A 204 -74.41 -18.84 0.81
C ARG A 204 -75.47 -19.88 0.42
N ALA A 205 -75.49 -20.31 -0.83
CA ALA A 205 -76.44 -21.32 -1.31
C ALA A 205 -76.30 -22.66 -0.57
N ILE A 206 -75.08 -23.08 -0.24
CA ILE A 206 -74.83 -24.27 0.58
C ILE A 206 -75.36 -24.08 2.00
N LYS A 207 -75.09 -22.93 2.64
CA LYS A 207 -75.59 -22.62 3.98
C LYS A 207 -77.12 -22.60 4.05
N ASP A 208 -77.79 -22.03 3.05
CA ASP A 208 -79.26 -22.02 2.94
C ASP A 208 -79.81 -23.46 2.87
N ARG A 209 -79.20 -24.33 2.04
CA ARG A 209 -79.61 -25.75 1.93
C ARG A 209 -79.41 -26.55 3.21
N LEU A 210 -78.43 -26.18 4.03
CA LEU A 210 -78.13 -26.82 5.31
C LEU A 210 -78.92 -26.20 6.48
N GLY A 211 -79.74 -25.18 6.25
CA GLY A 211 -80.53 -24.50 7.29
C GLY A 211 -79.68 -23.70 8.28
N MET A 212 -78.52 -23.18 7.85
CA MET A 212 -77.57 -22.45 8.68
C MET A 212 -77.68 -20.92 8.54
N LEU A 213 -78.70 -20.42 7.85
CA LEU A 213 -78.97 -19.01 7.56
C LEU A 213 -80.34 -18.59 8.09
#